data_AF-A0A6U3ZXQ9-F1
#
_entry.id   AF-A0A6U3ZXQ9-F1
#
_cell.length_a   1.000
_cell.length_b   1.000
_cell.length_c   1.000
_cell.angle_alpha   90.00
_cell.angle_beta   90.00
_cell.angle_gamma   90.00
#
_symmetry.space_group_name_H-M   'P 1'
#
loop_
_entity.id
_entity.type
_entity.pdbx_description
1 polymer ?
#
loop_
_entity_poly.entity_id
_entity_poly.type
_entity_poly.pdbx_seq_one_letter_code
_entity_poly.pdbx_strand_id
1 'polypeptide(L)'
;DDDEEEDDDNSDLENDEKMNAADGIDPRAIAKSNYNTGEIVLESDDIPEDLPCSTSPNCELIEENDVVKLRALRVILVGDILTLEPDENEEYVEADVNLDTHEFVKL
;
A
#
# COMPACT_ATOMS: atom_id res chain seq x y z
N ASP A 1 9.47 -42.60 -49.40
CA ASP A 1 8.74 -41.96 -48.30
C ASP A 1 9.79 -41.23 -47.49
N ASP A 2 10.15 -39.98 -47.87
CA ASP A 2 9.37 -38.72 -47.69
C ASP A 2 8.96 -38.59 -46.21
N ASP A 3 9.20 -37.51 -45.48
CA ASP A 3 9.61 -36.15 -45.81
C ASP A 3 10.13 -35.50 -44.51
N GLU A 4 10.93 -34.45 -44.67
CA GLU A 4 11.33 -33.51 -43.61
C GLU A 4 10.10 -32.78 -43.05
N GLU A 5 10.14 -32.33 -41.79
CA GLU A 5 9.70 -30.97 -41.42
C GLU A 5 10.36 -30.58 -40.09
N GLU A 6 11.28 -29.62 -40.17
CA GLU A 6 11.70 -28.78 -39.05
C GLU A 6 10.63 -27.69 -38.88
N ASP A 7 10.08 -27.53 -37.68
CA ASP A 7 9.37 -26.30 -37.29
C ASP A 7 10.09 -25.69 -36.07
N ASP A 8 11.03 -24.81 -36.41
CA ASP A 8 11.42 -23.66 -35.60
C ASP A 8 10.17 -22.79 -35.38
N ASP A 9 9.68 -22.66 -34.14
CA ASP A 9 8.93 -21.45 -33.75
C ASP A 9 9.39 -20.97 -32.38
N ASN A 10 10.42 -20.14 -32.47
CA ASN A 10 10.82 -19.17 -31.48
C ASN A 10 9.67 -18.17 -31.27
N SER A 11 8.76 -18.46 -30.34
CA SER A 11 8.09 -17.39 -29.59
C SER A 11 8.77 -17.26 -28.24
N ASP A 12 9.84 -16.47 -28.28
CA ASP A 12 10.32 -15.66 -27.17
C ASP A 12 9.09 -15.00 -26.51
N LEU A 13 8.50 -15.70 -25.54
CA LEU A 13 7.50 -15.15 -24.66
C LEU A 13 8.24 -14.17 -23.75
N GLU A 14 8.62 -13.02 -24.30
CA GLU A 14 8.61 -11.76 -23.57
C GLU A 14 7.17 -11.55 -23.10
N ASN A 15 6.80 -12.36 -22.10
CA ASN A 15 5.76 -12.04 -21.16
C ASN A 15 6.35 -10.88 -20.36
N ASP A 16 6.41 -9.71 -21.00
CA ASP A 16 6.37 -8.41 -20.35
C ASP A 16 4.97 -8.35 -19.71
N GLU A 17 4.75 -9.25 -18.74
CA GLU A 17 3.84 -9.04 -17.65
C GLU A 17 4.31 -7.73 -17.07
N LYS A 18 3.69 -6.65 -17.58
CA LYS A 18 3.46 -5.44 -16.82
C LYS A 18 2.67 -5.89 -15.60
N MET A 19 3.39 -6.50 -14.66
CA MET A 19 3.00 -6.59 -13.29
C MET A 19 2.60 -5.16 -12.96
N ASN A 20 1.41 -4.96 -12.40
CA ASN A 20 1.13 -3.72 -11.69
C ASN A 20 2.35 -3.53 -10.81
N ALA A 21 3.17 -2.50 -11.09
CA ALA A 21 4.33 -2.23 -10.27
C ALA A 21 3.80 -2.29 -8.84
N ALA A 22 4.29 -3.23 -8.04
CA ALA A 22 3.83 -3.36 -6.68
C ALA A 22 4.09 -1.98 -6.08
N ASP A 23 3.01 -1.22 -5.87
CA ASP A 23 3.10 0.14 -5.39
C ASP A 23 3.86 0.03 -4.08
N GLY A 24 5.12 0.45 -4.15
CA GLY A 24 6.11 0.05 -3.17
C GLY A 24 5.70 0.68 -1.85
N ILE A 25 5.60 -0.11 -0.78
CA ILE A 25 5.35 0.43 0.55
C ILE A 25 6.40 1.52 0.82
N ASP A 26 5.95 2.74 1.15
CA ASP A 26 6.86 3.83 1.49
C ASP A 26 7.83 3.31 2.56
N PRO A 27 9.16 3.38 2.38
CA PRO A 27 10.11 2.85 3.34
C PRO A 27 10.00 3.50 4.73
N ARG A 28 9.36 4.68 4.85
CA ARG A 28 9.00 5.29 6.14
C ARG A 28 7.87 4.55 6.85
N ALA A 29 7.00 3.86 6.11
CA ALA A 29 5.96 2.99 6.65
C ALA A 29 6.50 1.64 7.16
N ILE A 30 7.83 1.43 7.12
CA ILE A 30 8.48 0.23 7.65
C ILE A 30 9.21 0.60 8.95
N ALA A 31 8.94 -0.15 10.02
CA ALA A 31 9.53 0.08 11.33
C ALA A 31 11.07 -0.04 11.29
N LYS A 32 11.77 1.06 11.61
CA LYS A 32 13.24 1.12 11.60
C LYS A 32 13.87 0.51 12.86
N SER A 33 13.07 0.23 13.89
CA SER A 33 13.51 -0.27 15.18
C SER A 33 12.38 -1.04 15.85
N ASN A 34 12.67 -1.67 16.99
CA ASN A 34 11.62 -2.28 17.82
C ASN A 34 10.98 -1.18 18.68
N TYR A 35 9.65 -1.18 18.75
CA TYR A 35 8.88 -0.25 19.56
C TYR A 35 7.96 -1.03 20.50
N ASN A 36 7.88 -0.59 21.75
CA ASN A 36 6.92 -1.09 22.72
C ASN A 36 5.59 -0.36 22.59
N THR A 37 4.54 -0.94 23.15
CA THR A 37 3.24 -0.29 23.26
C THR A 37 3.35 1.08 23.92
N GLY A 38 2.75 2.08 23.29
CA GLY A 38 2.70 3.47 23.73
C GLY A 38 3.87 4.33 23.27
N GLU A 39 4.92 3.76 22.66
CA GLU A 39 6.05 4.53 22.17
C GLU A 39 5.72 5.30 20.88
N ILE A 40 6.39 6.43 20.67
CA ILE A 40 6.28 7.21 19.45
C ILE A 40 7.18 6.60 18.38
N VAL A 41 6.57 6.26 17.25
CA VAL A 41 7.22 5.60 16.11
C VAL A 41 7.74 6.64 15.11
N LEU A 42 6.90 7.63 14.76
CA LEU A 42 7.17 8.71 13.81
C LEU A 42 6.49 10.01 14.27
N GLU A 43 7.00 11.16 13.82
CA GLU A 43 6.48 12.49 14.16
C GLU A 43 6.28 13.34 12.89
N SER A 44 5.14 14.03 12.77
CA SER A 44 4.78 14.97 11.71
C SER A 44 5.26 14.57 10.30
N ASP A 45 6.26 15.29 9.75
CA ASP A 45 6.81 15.09 8.39
C ASP A 45 7.43 13.71 8.14
N ASP A 46 7.82 12.98 9.19
CA ASP A 46 8.33 11.62 9.06
C ASP A 46 7.20 10.60 8.83
N ILE A 47 5.94 10.96 9.10
CA ILE A 47 4.78 10.11 8.86
C ILE A 47 4.44 10.13 7.36
N PRO A 48 4.44 8.99 6.66
CA PRO A 48 4.03 8.95 5.26
C PRO A 48 2.53 9.24 5.12
N GLU A 49 2.15 9.94 4.05
CA GLU A 49 0.76 10.36 3.79
C GLU A 49 -0.16 9.15 3.55
N ASP A 50 0.36 8.10 2.90
CA ASP A 50 -0.35 6.86 2.60
C ASP A 50 0.17 5.71 3.49
N LEU A 51 -0.23 5.70 4.77
CA LEU A 51 -0.03 4.54 5.63
C LEU A 51 -1.08 3.47 5.30
N PRO A 52 -0.68 2.19 5.17
CA PRO A 52 -1.63 1.12 4.90
C PRO A 52 -2.60 0.92 6.08
N CYS A 53 -3.87 0.74 5.76
CA CYS A 53 -4.92 0.49 6.76
C CYS A 53 -5.06 -1.01 7.07
N SER A 54 -5.43 -1.33 8.30
CA SER A 54 -5.65 -2.70 8.77
C SER A 54 -6.79 -2.76 9.78
N THR A 55 -7.58 -3.84 9.76
CA THR A 55 -8.59 -4.14 10.79
C THR A 55 -7.96 -4.58 12.13
N SER A 56 -6.63 -4.70 12.18
CA SER A 56 -5.86 -4.98 13.38
C SER A 56 -4.61 -4.10 13.37
N PRO A 57 -4.77 -2.78 13.52
CA PRO A 57 -3.68 -1.82 13.36
C PRO A 57 -2.64 -1.96 14.47
N ASN A 58 -1.40 -1.62 14.15
CA ASN A 58 -0.31 -1.56 15.13
C ASN A 58 0.03 -0.14 15.56
N CYS A 59 -0.51 0.88 14.88
CA CYS A 59 -0.30 2.28 15.17
C CYS A 59 -1.61 3.06 15.25
N GLU A 60 -1.56 4.22 15.90
CA GLU A 60 -2.60 5.24 15.91
C GLU A 60 -1.98 6.63 15.72
N LEU A 61 -2.72 7.56 15.15
CA LEU A 61 -2.34 8.97 15.08
C LEU A 61 -2.83 9.69 16.35
N ILE A 62 -1.92 10.38 17.03
CA ILE A 62 -2.25 11.25 18.16
C ILE A 62 -1.79 12.68 17.85
N GLU A 63 -2.49 13.66 18.40
CA GLU A 63 -2.09 15.06 18.34
C GLU A 63 -1.68 15.54 19.74
N GLU A 64 -0.43 15.97 19.89
CA GLU A 64 0.09 16.51 21.14
C GLU A 64 0.87 17.80 20.90
N ASN A 65 0.44 18.91 21.49
CA ASN A 65 1.05 20.24 21.32
C ASN A 65 1.09 20.72 19.85
N ASP A 66 -0.02 20.56 19.12
CA ASP A 66 -0.14 20.89 17.69
C ASP A 66 0.81 20.08 16.78
N VAL A 67 1.31 18.94 17.25
CA VAL A 67 2.18 18.03 16.50
C VAL A 67 1.50 16.67 16.39
N VAL A 68 1.33 16.19 15.16
CA VAL A 68 0.81 14.85 14.88
C VAL A 68 1.93 13.83 15.08
N LYS A 69 1.63 12.74 15.80
CA LYS A 69 2.58 11.68 16.09
C LYS A 69 1.95 10.32 15.85
N LEU A 70 2.76 9.37 15.41
CA LEU A 70 2.36 7.99 15.24
C LEU A 70 2.76 7.21 16.49
N ARG A 71 1.79 6.73 17.26
CA ARG A 71 2.02 5.95 18.50
C ARG A 71 1.79 4.46 18.26
N ALA A 72 2.62 3.61 18.84
CA ALA A 72 2.46 2.16 18.78
C ALA A 72 1.33 1.68 19.71
N LEU A 73 0.34 0.98 19.17
CA LEU A 73 -0.74 0.33 19.93
C LEU A 73 -0.30 -1.01 20.54
N ARG A 74 0.68 -1.66 19.92
CA ARG A 74 1.22 -2.97 20.30
C ARG A 74 2.73 -2.98 20.09
N VAL A 75 3.40 -4.06 20.47
CA VAL A 75 4.82 -4.24 20.15
C VAL A 75 4.98 -4.32 18.62
N ILE A 76 5.90 -3.53 18.08
CA ILE A 76 6.26 -3.48 16.66
C ILE A 76 7.71 -3.92 16.53
N LEU A 77 7.99 -4.89 15.67
CA LEU A 77 9.34 -5.35 15.41
C LEU A 77 9.95 -4.58 14.23
N VAL A 78 11.27 -4.49 14.22
CA VAL A 78 12.01 -3.94 13.07
C VAL A 78 11.63 -4.69 11.79
N GLY A 79 11.29 -3.93 10.75
CA GLY A 79 10.81 -4.46 9.46
C GLY A 79 9.30 -4.67 9.37
N ASP A 80 8.54 -4.53 10.47
CA ASP A 80 7.08 -4.57 10.41
C ASP A 80 6.54 -3.35 9.65
N ILE A 81 5.42 -3.56 8.96
CA ILE A 81 4.69 -2.49 8.28
C ILE A 81 3.83 -1.76 9.31
N LEU A 82 3.96 -0.44 9.36
CA LEU A 82 3.17 0.45 10.21
C LEU A 82 1.78 0.59 9.59
N THR A 83 0.74 0.33 10.38
CA THR A 83 -0.65 0.26 9.91
C THR A 83 -1.58 1.05 10.80
N LEU A 84 -2.53 1.75 10.18
CA LEU A 84 -3.57 2.53 10.85
C LEU A 84 -4.92 1.81 10.80
N GLU A 85 -5.82 2.22 11.69
CA GLU A 85 -7.23 1.83 11.59
C GLU A 85 -7.84 2.56 10.37
N PRO A 86 -8.62 1.88 9.52
CA PRO A 86 -9.37 2.58 8.48
C PRO A 86 -10.32 3.59 9.10
N ASP A 87 -10.39 4.80 8.53
CA ASP A 87 -11.30 5.83 9.03
C ASP A 87 -12.75 5.43 8.69
N GLU A 88 -13.55 5.09 9.70
CA GLU A 88 -14.94 4.68 9.48
C GLU A 88 -15.83 5.85 9.01
N ASN A 89 -15.33 7.09 9.03
CA ASN A 89 -16.03 8.27 8.51
C ASN A 89 -15.62 8.64 7.07
N GLU A 90 -14.73 7.87 6.43
CA GLU A 90 -14.44 8.07 5.02
C GLU A 90 -15.67 7.69 4.18
N GLU A 91 -16.35 8.71 3.66
CA GLU A 91 -17.54 8.53 2.83
C GLU A 91 -17.13 7.95 1.47
N TYR A 92 -17.43 6.66 1.25
CA TYR A 92 -17.29 6.04 -0.06
C TYR A 92 -18.10 6.83 -1.09
N VAL A 93 -17.42 7.49 -2.01
CA VAL A 93 -18.07 8.22 -3.11
C VAL A 93 -18.47 7.19 -4.17
N GLU A 94 -19.76 6.96 -4.34
CA GLU A 94 -20.26 6.21 -5.49
C GLU A 94 -19.92 6.98 -6.77
N ALA A 95 -19.09 6.37 -7.63
CA ALA A 95 -18.77 6.89 -8.95
C ALA A 95 -19.32 5.94 -10.00
N ASP A 96 -20.15 6.46 -10.91
CA ASP A 96 -20.57 5.71 -12.08
C ASP A 96 -19.47 5.82 -13.14
N VAL A 97 -19.06 4.70 -13.74
CA VAL A 97 -18.05 4.71 -14.80
C VAL A 97 -18.77 4.69 -16.14
N ASN A 98 -18.65 5.77 -16.90
CA ASN A 98 -19.15 5.80 -18.27
C ASN A 98 -18.24 4.90 -19.13
N LEU A 99 -18.70 3.70 -19.47
CA LEU A 99 -17.91 2.71 -20.23
C LEU A 99 -17.69 3.10 -21.70
N ASP A 100 -18.44 4.07 -22.23
CA ASP A 100 -18.25 4.58 -23.58
C ASP A 100 -17.17 5.67 -23.64
N THR A 101 -17.10 6.53 -22.62
CA THR A 101 -16.10 7.61 -22.55
C THR A 101 -14.91 7.28 -21.65
N HIS A 102 -15.01 6.19 -20.89
CA HIS A 102 -14.04 5.77 -19.86
C HIS A 102 -13.81 6.84 -18.77
N GLU A 103 -14.82 7.67 -18.50
CA GLU A 103 -14.74 8.74 -17.49
C GLU A 103 -15.53 8.38 -16.22
N PHE A 104 -15.03 8.82 -15.07
CA PHE A 104 -15.73 8.75 -13.79
C PHE A 104 -16.74 9.88 -13.69
N VAL A 105 -18.01 9.54 -13.54
CA VAL A 105 -19.10 10.49 -13.29
C VAL A 105 -19.44 10.40 -11.81
N LYS A 106 -19.15 11.46 -11.06
CA LYS A 106 -19.59 11.59 -9.66
C LYS A 106 -21.11 11.74 -9.65
N LEU A 107 -21.81 10.85 -8.94
CA LEU A 107 -23.27 10.91 -8.76
C LEU A 107 -23.68 11.96 -7.74
#